data_AF-A0A177UV98-F1
#
_entry.id   AF-A0A177UV98-F1
#
_cell.length_a   1.000
_cell.length_b   1.000
_cell.length_c   1.000
_cell.angle_alpha   90.00
_cell.angle_beta   90.00
_cell.angle_gamma   90.00
#
_symmetry.space_group_name_H-M   'P 1'
#
loop_
_entity.id
_entity.type
_entity.pdbx_description
1 polymer ?
#
loop_
_entity_poly.entity_id
_entity_poly.type
_entity_poly.pdbx_seq_one_letter_code
_entity_poly.pdbx_strand_id
1 'polypeptide(L)'
;MILDNVILLASRVGLFVACRAIALPLLHSQARQASLDPNPPSGSGGSDAADSYELLPAPSTMLRPTSLSASLSISGRGGSVSSRRIQEATALFFSFAFEEAALLFVLVLLEAAQFDRALLRWNWGIDLTITIAFVSVLIPFAICVLLGFRTRELNEFKRSHVLSSSLLFLAWAILFLKVPIPAALASEATSFSTASLVRICVIGTVIIGILSGSGAISAAIETYEAVAKKRKAATVADVRMAESSFQRTCSDLALRKSQLEQLQTSSASDAQQASFFSRLTGSSQQQKDLKALSLEIIGLEALAKSMRDDLAIMRTSAQEAQFNKSLQGRFILLLTRIFGVYCAYRLVLSLLNLTLIGYAHTEKPPPDFISLGLTHLVKLFDVNLDVAVWTRQISLGLIGLLILMRIRLILGYLSTVFSAISASVSTSVLILLLAEIMCIYLLATLIQFRSTLPPSITGEGAKGPNAPLLASLPSYQVGLSALFDGSFLLAGVATYVHRLFTFQNDPVAFGSRD
;
A
#
# COMPACT_ATOMS: atom_id res chain seq x y z
N MET A 1 10.18 -13.76 -35.64
CA MET A 1 9.83 -14.99 -34.88
C MET A 1 10.84 -15.37 -33.81
N ILE A 2 12.08 -15.79 -34.13
CA ILE A 2 13.05 -16.19 -33.06
C ILE A 2 13.43 -15.00 -32.17
N LEU A 3 13.74 -13.85 -32.77
CA LEU A 3 14.06 -12.62 -32.02
C LEU A 3 12.88 -12.17 -31.12
N ASP A 4 11.65 -12.21 -31.64
CA ASP A 4 10.45 -11.83 -30.88
C ASP A 4 10.20 -12.75 -29.68
N ASN A 5 10.41 -14.07 -29.86
CA ASN A 5 10.36 -15.04 -28.77
C ASN A 5 11.45 -14.82 -27.73
N VAL A 6 12.67 -14.48 -28.16
CA VAL A 6 13.77 -14.16 -27.25
C VAL A 6 13.49 -12.89 -26.46
N ILE A 7 12.95 -11.85 -27.09
CA ILE A 7 12.55 -10.59 -26.42
C ILE A 7 11.44 -10.85 -25.42
N LEU A 8 10.43 -11.65 -25.78
CA LEU A 8 9.33 -11.99 -24.89
C LEU A 8 9.79 -12.82 -23.69
N LEU A 9 10.64 -13.82 -23.92
CA LEU A 9 11.26 -14.61 -22.85
C LEU A 9 12.15 -13.76 -21.95
N ALA A 10 12.95 -12.86 -22.54
CA ALA A 10 13.78 -11.93 -21.79
C ALA A 10 12.93 -10.96 -20.94
N SER A 11 11.78 -10.51 -21.46
CA SER A 11 10.85 -9.65 -20.72
C SER A 11 10.21 -10.39 -19.53
N ARG A 12 9.82 -11.66 -19.71
CA ARG A 12 9.34 -12.56 -18.64
C ARG A 12 10.38 -12.72 -17.54
N VAL A 13 11.58 -13.17 -17.91
CA VAL A 13 12.69 -13.38 -16.97
C VAL A 13 13.07 -12.06 -16.28
N GLY A 14 13.10 -10.95 -17.02
CA GLY A 14 13.38 -9.63 -16.48
C GLY A 14 12.35 -9.17 -15.44
N LEU A 15 11.06 -9.33 -15.74
CA LEU A 15 9.98 -8.99 -14.80
C LEU A 15 10.01 -9.87 -13.55
N PHE A 16 10.24 -11.17 -13.71
CA PHE A 16 10.37 -12.11 -12.59
C PHE A 16 11.54 -11.75 -11.67
N VAL A 17 12.72 -11.50 -12.25
CA VAL A 17 13.92 -11.11 -11.50
C VAL A 17 13.74 -9.76 -10.84
N ALA A 18 13.17 -8.76 -11.53
CA ALA A 18 12.90 -7.44 -10.97
C ALA A 18 11.92 -7.50 -9.78
N CYS A 19 10.85 -8.29 -9.91
CA CYS A 19 9.91 -8.53 -8.82
C CYS A 19 10.61 -9.16 -7.61
N ARG A 20 11.48 -10.15 -7.84
CA ARG A 20 12.20 -10.85 -6.78
C ARG A 20 13.32 -10.04 -6.14
N ALA A 21 14.00 -9.20 -6.90
CA ALA A 21 15.11 -8.39 -6.41
C ALA A 21 14.64 -7.09 -5.73
N ILE A 22 13.53 -6.52 -6.18
CA ILE A 22 13.09 -5.17 -5.74
C ILE A 22 11.80 -5.25 -4.93
N ALA A 23 10.75 -5.88 -5.47
CA ALA A 23 9.44 -5.87 -4.80
C ALA A 23 9.42 -6.78 -3.56
N LEU A 24 9.91 -8.02 -3.68
CA LEU A 24 9.86 -8.97 -2.56
C LEU A 24 10.63 -8.51 -1.30
N PRO A 25 11.86 -7.96 -1.38
CA PRO A 25 12.57 -7.50 -0.17
C PRO A 25 11.88 -6.31 0.51
N LEU A 26 11.33 -5.37 -0.27
CA LEU A 26 10.55 -4.24 0.26
C LEU A 26 9.31 -4.74 0.99
N LEU A 27 8.59 -5.67 0.39
CA LEU A 27 7.37 -6.24 0.94
C LEU A 27 7.63 -7.13 2.16
N HIS A 28 8.70 -7.93 2.15
CA HIS A 28 9.10 -8.73 3.32
C HIS A 28 9.58 -7.87 4.47
N SER A 29 10.34 -6.80 4.19
CA SER A 29 10.79 -5.85 5.21
C SER A 29 9.59 -5.18 5.88
N GLN A 30 8.66 -4.66 5.08
CA GLN A 30 7.45 -4.01 5.58
C GLN A 30 6.52 -4.99 6.29
N ALA A 31 6.28 -6.17 5.71
CA ALA A 31 5.42 -7.19 6.31
C ALA A 31 5.99 -7.73 7.64
N ARG A 32 7.32 -7.85 7.78
CA ARG A 32 7.97 -8.26 9.04
C ARG A 32 7.95 -7.17 10.11
N GLN A 33 8.22 -5.93 9.72
CA GLN A 33 8.10 -4.78 10.63
C GLN A 33 6.65 -4.64 11.12
N ALA A 34 5.70 -4.94 10.25
CA ALA A 34 4.28 -4.91 10.50
C ALA A 34 3.79 -6.10 11.36
N SER A 35 4.28 -7.33 11.13
CA SER A 35 3.83 -8.55 11.83
C SER A 35 4.38 -8.72 13.25
N LEU A 36 5.21 -7.78 13.74
CA LEU A 36 5.92 -7.86 15.03
C LEU A 36 6.74 -9.17 15.19
N ASP A 37 7.22 -9.75 14.09
CA ASP A 37 8.08 -10.94 14.17
C ASP A 37 9.38 -10.58 14.92
N PRO A 38 9.80 -11.36 15.93
CA PRO A 38 11.00 -11.05 16.71
C PRO A 38 12.24 -11.08 15.80
N ASN A 39 13.06 -10.03 15.89
CA ASN A 39 14.37 -9.99 15.26
C ASN A 39 15.16 -11.27 15.63
N PRO A 40 15.84 -11.93 14.67
CA PRO A 40 16.81 -12.95 15.03
C PRO A 40 17.89 -12.30 15.91
N PRO A 41 18.41 -13.00 16.94
CA PRO A 41 19.50 -12.46 17.74
C PRO A 41 20.68 -12.20 16.80
N SER A 42 21.03 -10.93 16.66
CA SER A 42 22.26 -10.50 16.00
C SER A 42 23.43 -11.15 16.73
N GLY A 43 24.02 -12.17 16.11
CA GLY A 43 25.29 -12.73 16.53
C GLY A 43 26.35 -11.65 16.52
N SER A 44 27.06 -11.54 17.63
CA SER A 44 28.28 -10.76 17.79
C SER A 44 29.33 -11.16 16.74
N GLY A 45 29.80 -10.20 15.95
CA GLY A 45 30.90 -10.34 15.01
C GLY A 45 31.12 -9.02 14.27
N GLY A 46 32.33 -8.49 14.31
CA GLY A 46 32.66 -7.10 13.99
C GLY A 46 32.81 -6.75 12.51
N SER A 47 32.97 -5.44 12.34
CA SER A 47 33.62 -4.66 11.25
C SER A 47 32.97 -4.57 9.86
N ASP A 48 32.91 -3.31 9.44
CA ASP A 48 33.00 -2.72 8.10
C ASP A 48 31.74 -2.51 7.23
N ALA A 49 31.38 -1.22 7.19
CA ALA A 49 31.00 -0.39 6.05
C ALA A 49 30.40 -1.08 4.80
N ALA A 50 29.15 -0.72 4.47
CA ALA A 50 28.73 -0.23 3.16
C ALA A 50 27.24 0.17 3.13
N ASP A 51 26.99 1.39 2.69
CA ASP A 51 25.84 1.84 1.90
C ASP A 51 24.42 1.60 2.42
N SER A 52 24.02 2.47 3.35
CA SER A 52 22.61 2.87 3.46
C SER A 52 22.27 3.75 2.27
N TYR A 53 21.50 3.20 1.32
CA TYR A 53 20.89 3.95 0.24
C TYR A 53 20.08 5.11 0.83
N GLU A 54 20.49 6.31 0.47
CA GLU A 54 19.85 7.58 0.80
C GLU A 54 18.50 7.65 0.09
N LEU A 55 17.47 7.10 0.73
CA LEU A 55 16.08 7.28 0.33
C LEU A 55 15.73 8.76 0.50
N LEU A 56 15.47 9.42 -0.63
CA LEU A 56 14.85 10.75 -0.69
C LEU A 56 13.65 10.81 0.28
N PRO A 57 13.46 11.91 1.01
CA PRO A 57 12.29 12.08 1.86
C PRO A 57 11.03 11.90 1.01
N ALA A 58 10.17 10.95 1.40
CA ALA A 58 8.92 10.69 0.70
C ALA A 58 8.05 11.97 0.75
N PRO A 59 7.47 12.41 -0.38
CA PRO A 59 6.51 13.50 -0.35
C PRO A 59 5.33 13.12 0.54
N SER A 60 4.83 14.10 1.29
CA SER A 60 3.79 14.04 2.32
C SER A 60 2.45 13.43 1.90
N THR A 61 2.29 13.09 0.61
CA THR A 61 1.18 12.30 0.06
C THR A 61 1.15 10.84 0.53
N MET A 62 2.21 10.29 1.12
CA MET A 62 2.14 8.97 1.77
C MET A 62 1.64 9.14 3.21
N LEU A 63 0.45 8.60 3.49
CA LEU A 63 -0.12 8.57 4.83
C LEU A 63 0.90 8.03 5.82
N ARG A 64 1.35 8.90 6.72
CA ARG A 64 2.20 8.54 7.86
C ARG A 64 1.39 7.65 8.81
N PRO A 65 1.82 6.42 9.14
CA PRO A 65 1.13 5.63 10.13
C PRO A 65 1.37 6.24 11.52
N THR A 66 0.29 6.63 12.19
CA THR A 66 0.27 6.83 13.65
C THR A 66 0.44 5.46 14.30
N SER A 67 1.64 5.19 14.82
CA SER A 67 1.99 3.93 15.47
C SER A 67 1.33 3.81 16.85
N LEU A 68 0.10 3.32 16.90
CA LEU A 68 -0.49 2.78 18.13
C LEU A 68 0.11 1.38 18.39
N SER A 69 1.27 1.35 19.02
CA SER A 69 1.93 0.09 19.43
C SER A 69 1.60 -0.21 20.89
N ALA A 70 0.49 -0.93 21.10
CA ALA A 70 0.22 -1.65 22.34
C ALA A 70 1.00 -2.98 22.32
N SER A 71 2.03 -3.08 23.15
CA SER A 71 2.85 -4.27 23.29
C SER A 71 2.16 -5.31 24.18
N LEU A 72 1.77 -6.45 23.62
CA LEU A 72 1.65 -7.71 24.37
C LEU A 72 2.70 -8.68 23.84
N SER A 73 3.74 -8.91 24.64
CA SER A 73 4.80 -9.87 24.35
C SER A 73 4.30 -11.29 24.58
N ILE A 74 4.12 -12.07 23.51
CA ILE A 74 4.07 -13.54 23.59
C ILE A 74 5.38 -14.07 23.00
N SER A 75 6.20 -14.62 23.88
CA SER A 75 7.47 -15.27 23.55
C SER A 75 7.21 -16.54 22.74
N GLY A 76 7.52 -16.52 21.45
CA GLY A 76 7.44 -17.65 20.54
C GLY A 76 8.81 -17.98 19.94
N ARG A 77 9.50 -18.92 20.56
CA ARG A 77 10.88 -19.35 20.26
C ARG A 77 10.83 -20.47 19.19
N GLY A 78 11.35 -20.19 17.98
CA GLY A 78 11.75 -21.23 17.00
C GLY A 78 10.85 -21.39 15.76
N GLY A 79 11.16 -20.70 14.66
CA GLY A 79 10.52 -20.96 13.36
C GLY A 79 10.94 -22.30 12.76
N SER A 80 10.01 -23.27 12.74
CA SER A 80 10.15 -24.58 12.09
C SER A 80 10.54 -24.47 10.61
N VAL A 81 11.32 -25.43 10.09
CA VAL A 81 11.69 -25.59 8.66
C VAL A 81 10.46 -25.51 7.73
N SER A 82 9.29 -25.96 8.21
CA SER A 82 8.04 -25.88 7.47
C SER A 82 7.56 -24.44 7.25
N SER A 83 7.80 -23.53 8.19
CA SER A 83 7.42 -22.12 8.08
C SER A 83 8.23 -21.40 7.00
N ARG A 84 9.52 -21.73 6.86
CA ARG A 84 10.38 -21.16 5.82
C ARG A 84 9.94 -21.59 4.41
N ARG A 85 9.63 -22.88 4.23
CA ARG A 85 9.12 -23.40 2.94
C ARG A 85 7.79 -22.76 2.53
N ILE A 86 6.89 -22.51 3.49
CA ILE A 86 5.61 -21.84 3.22
C ILE A 86 5.84 -20.38 2.79
N GLN A 87 6.76 -19.67 3.45
CA GLN A 87 7.13 -18.31 3.07
C GLN A 87 7.76 -18.25 1.67
N GLU A 88 8.67 -19.17 1.35
CA GLU A 88 9.29 -19.28 0.02
C GLU A 88 8.26 -19.60 -1.07
N ALA A 89 7.38 -20.57 -0.84
CA ALA A 89 6.32 -20.91 -1.78
C ALA A 89 5.39 -19.72 -2.02
N THR A 90 4.98 -19.03 -0.95
CA THR A 90 4.13 -17.84 -1.04
C THR A 90 4.79 -16.72 -1.86
N ALA A 91 6.09 -16.49 -1.67
CA ALA A 91 6.85 -15.51 -2.44
C ALA A 91 6.94 -15.88 -3.93
N LEU A 92 7.04 -17.17 -4.26
CA LEU A 92 7.00 -17.64 -5.65
C LEU A 92 5.62 -17.43 -6.29
N PHE A 93 4.54 -17.76 -5.57
CA PHE A 93 3.17 -17.50 -6.03
C PHE A 93 2.94 -16.01 -6.31
N PHE A 94 3.40 -15.14 -5.40
CA PHE A 94 3.36 -13.68 -5.60
C PHE A 94 4.14 -13.25 -6.85
N SER A 95 5.37 -13.75 -7.02
CA SER A 95 6.24 -13.35 -8.13
C SER A 95 5.66 -13.76 -9.48
N PHE A 96 5.12 -14.97 -9.58
CA PHE A 96 4.51 -15.48 -10.80
C PHE A 96 3.20 -14.73 -11.12
N ALA A 97 2.35 -14.50 -10.13
CA ALA A 97 1.13 -13.72 -10.32
C ALA A 97 1.42 -12.28 -10.78
N PHE A 98 2.43 -11.64 -10.17
CA PHE A 98 2.92 -10.32 -10.58
C PHE A 98 3.43 -10.32 -12.02
N GLU A 99 4.26 -11.30 -12.38
CA GLU A 99 4.86 -11.42 -13.70
C GLU A 99 3.79 -11.52 -14.79
N GLU A 100 2.83 -12.43 -14.64
CA GLU A 100 1.74 -12.64 -15.61
C GLU A 100 0.88 -11.38 -15.77
N ALA A 101 0.53 -10.72 -14.66
CA ALA A 101 -0.23 -9.47 -14.71
C ALA A 101 0.56 -8.31 -15.34
N ALA A 102 1.88 -8.21 -15.10
CA ALA A 102 2.74 -7.18 -15.68
C ALA A 102 3.03 -7.44 -17.17
N LEU A 103 3.12 -8.71 -17.57
CA LEU A 103 3.38 -9.11 -18.96
C LEU A 103 2.24 -8.68 -19.88
N LEU A 104 0.98 -8.66 -19.41
CA LEU A 104 -0.14 -8.11 -20.17
C LEU A 104 0.11 -6.65 -20.63
N PHE A 105 0.73 -5.83 -19.78
CA PHE A 105 1.10 -4.46 -20.18
C PHE A 105 2.25 -4.43 -21.18
N VAL A 106 3.25 -5.30 -21.00
CA VAL A 106 4.37 -5.42 -21.94
C VAL A 106 3.88 -5.87 -23.31
N LEU A 107 2.92 -6.81 -23.38
CA LEU A 107 2.30 -7.25 -24.63
C LEU A 107 1.61 -6.09 -25.34
N VAL A 108 0.88 -5.23 -24.63
CA VAL A 108 0.27 -4.03 -25.22
C VAL A 108 1.33 -3.05 -25.73
N LEU A 109 2.45 -2.88 -25.02
CA LEU A 109 3.57 -2.05 -25.48
C LEU A 109 4.26 -2.64 -26.72
N LEU A 110 4.45 -3.96 -26.78
CA LEU A 110 5.00 -4.65 -27.93
C LEU A 110 4.06 -4.57 -29.15
N GLU A 111 2.74 -4.65 -28.93
CA GLU A 111 1.76 -4.42 -29.99
C GLU A 111 1.84 -2.98 -30.50
N ALA A 112 1.91 -2.02 -29.58
CA ALA A 112 2.11 -0.61 -29.90
C ALA A 112 3.44 -0.34 -30.62
N ALA A 113 4.44 -1.22 -30.50
CA ALA A 113 5.70 -1.20 -31.23
C ALA A 113 5.66 -1.93 -32.59
N GLN A 114 4.49 -2.43 -33.06
CA GLN A 114 4.31 -3.22 -34.29
C GLN A 114 5.06 -4.59 -34.30
N PHE A 115 5.17 -5.28 -33.17
CA PHE A 115 5.63 -6.69 -33.18
C PHE A 115 4.59 -7.64 -33.83
N ASP A 116 5.03 -8.86 -34.17
CA ASP A 116 4.17 -9.87 -34.81
C ASP A 116 2.92 -10.19 -33.97
N ARG A 117 1.75 -9.88 -34.54
CA ARG A 117 0.46 -9.96 -33.84
C ARG A 117 0.03 -11.40 -33.54
N ALA A 118 0.45 -12.37 -34.36
CA ALA A 118 0.04 -13.76 -34.17
C ALA A 118 0.65 -14.35 -32.88
N LEU A 119 1.95 -14.14 -32.69
CA LEU A 119 2.67 -14.55 -31.48
C LEU A 119 2.11 -13.85 -30.25
N LEU A 120 1.91 -12.53 -30.36
CA LEU A 120 1.46 -11.69 -29.26
C LEU A 120 0.05 -12.05 -28.80
N ARG A 121 -0.84 -12.38 -29.74
CA ARG A 121 -2.21 -12.78 -29.43
C ARG A 121 -2.31 -14.15 -28.78
N TRP A 122 -1.40 -15.06 -29.12
CA TRP A 122 -1.31 -16.36 -28.46
C TRP A 122 -0.86 -16.21 -27.01
N ASN A 123 0.23 -15.46 -26.77
CA ASN A 123 0.72 -15.18 -25.42
C ASN A 123 -0.31 -14.38 -24.60
N TRP A 124 -0.94 -13.38 -25.20
CA TRP A 124 -2.02 -12.63 -24.56
C TRP A 124 -3.16 -13.52 -24.07
N GLY A 125 -3.62 -14.48 -24.88
CA GLY A 125 -4.69 -15.39 -24.50
C GLY A 125 -4.29 -16.28 -23.30
N ILE A 126 -3.04 -16.76 -23.29
CA ILE A 126 -2.48 -17.56 -22.20
C ILE A 126 -2.38 -16.72 -20.92
N ASP A 127 -1.73 -15.57 -21.00
CA ASP A 127 -1.39 -14.73 -19.83
C ASP A 127 -2.66 -14.13 -19.20
N LEU A 128 -3.64 -13.77 -20.04
CA LEU A 128 -4.94 -13.31 -19.56
C LEU A 128 -5.68 -14.43 -18.84
N THR A 129 -5.68 -15.65 -19.39
CA THR A 129 -6.33 -16.80 -18.77
C THR A 129 -5.66 -17.20 -17.47
N ILE A 130 -4.33 -17.22 -17.44
CA ILE A 130 -3.53 -17.50 -16.23
C ILE A 130 -3.82 -16.43 -15.18
N THR A 131 -3.78 -15.14 -15.52
CA THR A 131 -4.07 -14.03 -14.58
C THR A 131 -5.47 -14.15 -14.00
N ILE A 132 -6.48 -14.46 -14.83
CA ILE A 132 -7.86 -14.71 -14.34
C ILE A 132 -7.87 -15.90 -13.37
N ALA A 133 -7.22 -17.01 -13.70
CA ALA A 133 -7.17 -18.19 -12.84
C ALA A 133 -6.43 -17.93 -11.51
N PHE A 134 -5.39 -17.09 -11.52
CA PHE A 134 -4.67 -16.68 -10.31
C PHE A 134 -5.59 -15.93 -9.35
N VAL A 135 -6.26 -14.90 -9.86
CA VAL A 135 -7.17 -14.05 -9.08
C VAL A 135 -8.43 -14.81 -8.66
N SER A 136 -9.05 -15.57 -9.57
CA SER A 136 -10.37 -16.16 -9.31
C SER A 136 -10.33 -17.54 -8.65
N VAL A 137 -9.16 -18.17 -8.50
CA VAL A 137 -9.10 -19.52 -7.91
C VAL A 137 -7.85 -19.68 -7.06
N LEU A 138 -6.67 -19.51 -7.66
CA LEU A 138 -5.43 -20.03 -7.10
C LEU A 138 -4.97 -19.28 -5.84
N ILE A 139 -4.96 -17.95 -5.86
CA ILE A 139 -4.58 -17.12 -4.71
C ILE A 139 -5.63 -17.21 -3.58
N PRO A 140 -6.95 -17.05 -3.84
CA PRO A 140 -7.97 -17.25 -2.81
C PRO A 140 -7.92 -18.64 -2.17
N PHE A 141 -7.70 -19.69 -2.97
CA PHE A 141 -7.53 -21.05 -2.46
C PHE A 141 -6.29 -21.16 -1.56
N ALA A 142 -5.15 -20.61 -1.97
CA ALA A 142 -3.93 -20.60 -1.16
C ALA A 142 -4.12 -19.85 0.18
N ILE A 143 -4.84 -18.72 0.18
CA ILE A 143 -5.22 -17.99 1.40
C ILE A 143 -6.10 -18.86 2.31
N CYS A 144 -7.14 -19.51 1.75
CA CYS A 144 -8.04 -20.37 2.52
C CYS A 144 -7.29 -21.56 3.16
N VAL A 145 -6.35 -22.14 2.44
CA VAL A 145 -5.49 -23.22 2.94
C VAL A 145 -4.60 -22.74 4.09
N LEU A 146 -3.95 -21.58 3.97
CA LEU A 146 -3.13 -21.02 5.06
C LEU A 146 -3.95 -20.64 6.29
N LEU A 147 -5.15 -20.08 6.12
CA LEU A 147 -6.07 -19.80 7.22
C LEU A 147 -6.57 -21.09 7.89
N GLY A 148 -6.83 -22.13 7.10
CA GLY A 148 -7.19 -23.47 7.58
C GLY A 148 -6.06 -24.15 8.36
N PHE A 149 -4.79 -23.88 8.05
CA PHE A 149 -3.65 -24.38 8.84
C PHE A 149 -3.49 -23.64 10.17
N ARG A 150 -3.87 -22.36 10.29
CA ARG A 150 -3.79 -21.62 11.56
C ARG A 150 -4.81 -22.12 12.59
N THR A 151 -6.00 -22.55 12.16
CA THR A 151 -7.02 -23.09 13.08
C THR A 151 -6.63 -24.45 13.69
N ARG A 152 -5.53 -25.07 13.22
CA ARG A 152 -4.92 -26.29 13.77
C ARG A 152 -4.38 -26.13 15.18
N GLU A 153 -3.85 -24.95 15.53
CA GLU A 153 -3.33 -24.67 16.88
C GLU A 153 -4.45 -24.69 17.94
N LEU A 154 -5.71 -24.58 17.51
CA LEU A 154 -6.87 -24.44 18.41
C LEU A 154 -7.76 -25.69 18.48
N ASN A 155 -7.62 -26.68 17.57
CA ASN A 155 -8.51 -27.85 17.53
C ASN A 155 -7.77 -29.12 17.05
N GLU A 156 -7.81 -30.20 17.84
CA GLU A 156 -7.09 -31.47 17.61
C GLU A 156 -7.66 -32.36 16.48
N PHE A 157 -8.73 -31.94 15.80
CA PHE A 157 -9.46 -32.81 14.87
C PHE A 157 -8.96 -32.70 13.41
N LYS A 158 -8.08 -33.62 13.00
CA LYS A 158 -7.44 -33.67 11.67
C LYS A 158 -8.40 -33.63 10.46
N ARG A 159 -9.64 -34.14 10.58
CA ARG A 159 -10.64 -34.17 9.49
C ARG A 159 -11.37 -32.83 9.32
N SER A 160 -11.27 -31.94 10.30
CA SER A 160 -11.91 -30.62 10.29
C SER A 160 -11.20 -29.60 9.37
N HIS A 161 -9.89 -29.76 9.11
CA HIS A 161 -9.11 -28.73 8.39
C HIS A 161 -9.42 -28.64 6.89
N VAL A 162 -9.50 -29.79 6.21
CA VAL A 162 -9.88 -29.83 4.78
C VAL A 162 -11.29 -29.30 4.62
N LEU A 163 -12.18 -29.64 5.57
CA LEU A 163 -13.56 -29.17 5.58
C LEU A 163 -13.65 -27.66 5.85
N SER A 164 -12.87 -27.14 6.80
CA SER A 164 -12.80 -25.70 7.13
C SER A 164 -12.22 -24.87 5.98
N SER A 165 -11.09 -25.28 5.39
CA SER A 165 -10.51 -24.61 4.23
C SER A 165 -11.43 -24.68 3.01
N SER A 166 -12.08 -25.83 2.76
CA SER A 166 -13.05 -25.98 1.68
C SER A 166 -14.29 -25.12 1.90
N LEU A 167 -14.76 -24.95 3.14
CA LEU A 167 -15.89 -24.09 3.46
C LEU A 167 -15.54 -22.62 3.26
N LEU A 168 -14.34 -22.19 3.67
CA LEU A 168 -13.84 -20.84 3.42
C LEU A 168 -13.71 -20.54 1.93
N PHE A 169 -13.17 -21.49 1.16
CA PHE A 169 -13.07 -21.34 -0.29
C PHE A 169 -14.46 -21.33 -0.95
N LEU A 170 -15.39 -22.17 -0.50
CA LEU A 170 -16.76 -22.18 -1.01
C LEU A 170 -17.48 -20.86 -0.69
N ALA A 171 -17.30 -20.31 0.51
CA ALA A 171 -17.82 -19.01 0.89
C ALA A 171 -17.26 -17.90 -0.03
N TRP A 172 -15.95 -17.91 -0.26
CA TRP A 172 -15.30 -16.99 -1.21
C TRP A 172 -15.86 -17.15 -2.63
N ALA A 173 -16.02 -18.38 -3.13
CA ALA A 173 -16.56 -18.64 -4.46
C ALA A 173 -18.01 -18.16 -4.60
N ILE A 174 -18.85 -18.38 -3.58
CA ILE A 174 -20.23 -17.88 -3.56
C ILE A 174 -20.25 -16.35 -3.59
N LEU A 175 -19.39 -15.68 -2.80
CA LEU A 175 -19.26 -14.23 -2.81
C LEU A 175 -18.81 -13.70 -4.17
N PHE A 176 -17.79 -14.33 -4.77
CA PHE A 176 -17.29 -13.98 -6.09
C PHE A 176 -18.35 -14.14 -7.18
N LEU A 177 -19.11 -15.24 -7.17
CA LEU A 177 -20.19 -15.48 -8.13
C LEU A 177 -21.38 -14.53 -7.93
N LYS A 178 -21.61 -14.06 -6.70
CA LYS A 178 -22.64 -13.07 -6.38
C LYS A 178 -22.30 -11.65 -6.83
N VAL A 179 -21.07 -11.37 -7.26
CA VAL A 179 -20.73 -10.06 -7.84
C VAL A 179 -21.59 -9.84 -9.09
N PRO A 180 -22.42 -8.77 -9.10
CA PRO A 180 -23.37 -8.55 -10.19
C PRO A 180 -22.62 -8.16 -11.46
N ILE A 181 -23.06 -8.73 -12.58
CA ILE A 181 -22.58 -8.36 -13.91
C ILE A 181 -23.45 -7.17 -14.37
N PRO A 182 -22.86 -6.00 -14.70
CA PRO A 182 -23.63 -4.87 -15.21
C PRO A 182 -24.40 -5.27 -16.48
N ALA A 183 -25.66 -4.87 -16.59
CA ALA A 183 -26.55 -5.26 -17.70
C ALA A 183 -25.96 -4.95 -19.09
N ALA A 184 -25.19 -3.88 -19.20
CA ALA A 184 -24.54 -3.46 -20.43
C ALA A 184 -23.39 -4.40 -20.89
N LEU A 185 -22.80 -5.17 -19.96
CA LEU A 185 -21.77 -6.18 -20.23
C LEU A 185 -22.32 -7.61 -20.26
N ALA A 186 -23.61 -7.81 -19.99
CA ALA A 186 -24.22 -9.13 -19.93
C ALA A 186 -24.16 -9.86 -21.28
N SER A 187 -24.20 -9.14 -22.40
CA SER A 187 -24.09 -9.71 -23.75
C SER A 187 -22.68 -10.20 -24.11
N GLU A 188 -21.63 -9.69 -23.44
CA GLU A 188 -20.22 -10.08 -23.68
C GLU A 188 -19.77 -11.24 -22.76
N ALA A 189 -20.50 -11.49 -21.68
CA ALA A 189 -20.20 -12.51 -20.67
C ALA A 189 -20.69 -13.93 -21.06
N THR A 190 -20.43 -14.37 -22.30
CA THR A 190 -20.89 -15.68 -22.81
C THR A 190 -20.08 -16.87 -22.30
N SER A 191 -18.82 -16.66 -21.93
CA SER A 191 -17.90 -17.71 -21.46
C SER A 191 -17.55 -17.51 -19.98
N PHE A 192 -17.22 -18.60 -19.28
CA PHE A 192 -16.82 -18.51 -17.86
C PHE A 192 -15.65 -17.55 -17.62
N SER A 193 -14.64 -17.56 -18.48
CA SER A 193 -13.48 -16.68 -18.38
C SER A 193 -13.83 -15.21 -18.60
N THR A 194 -14.71 -14.90 -19.56
CA THR A 194 -15.14 -13.51 -19.80
C THR A 194 -16.05 -12.99 -18.69
N ALA A 195 -16.95 -13.84 -18.17
CA ALA A 195 -17.77 -13.50 -17.00
C ALA A 195 -16.91 -13.28 -15.74
N SER A 196 -15.89 -14.11 -15.53
CA SER A 196 -14.95 -13.96 -14.41
C SER A 196 -14.11 -12.69 -14.54
N LEU A 197 -13.63 -12.38 -15.75
CA LEU A 197 -12.94 -11.13 -16.05
C LEU A 197 -13.83 -9.94 -15.70
N VAL A 198 -15.09 -9.89 -16.14
CA VAL A 198 -16.00 -8.76 -15.83
C VAL A 198 -16.20 -8.59 -14.33
N ARG A 199 -16.34 -9.68 -13.56
CA ARG A 199 -16.43 -9.61 -12.09
C ARG A 199 -15.16 -9.07 -11.45
N ILE A 200 -13.99 -9.52 -11.90
CA ILE A 200 -12.70 -9.00 -11.44
C ILE A 200 -12.61 -7.50 -11.75
N CYS A 201 -13.13 -7.05 -12.89
CA CYS A 201 -13.16 -5.62 -13.26
C CYS A 201 -14.03 -4.81 -12.32
N VAL A 202 -15.22 -5.31 -11.97
CA VAL A 202 -16.11 -4.64 -11.01
C VAL A 202 -15.41 -4.50 -9.66
N ILE A 203 -14.81 -5.57 -9.15
CA ILE A 203 -14.05 -5.56 -7.88
C ILE A 203 -12.88 -4.58 -7.97
N GLY A 204 -12.09 -4.66 -9.04
CA GLY A 204 -10.92 -3.79 -9.23
C GLY A 204 -11.28 -2.33 -9.41
N THR A 205 -12.39 -2.03 -10.08
CA THR A 205 -12.89 -0.65 -10.22
C THR A 205 -13.25 -0.06 -8.86
N VAL A 206 -13.89 -0.84 -7.99
CA VAL A 206 -14.20 -0.42 -6.61
C VAL A 206 -12.92 -0.23 -5.80
N ILE A 207 -11.94 -1.14 -5.89
CA ILE A 207 -10.66 -1.01 -5.19
C ILE A 207 -9.90 0.25 -5.64
N ILE A 208 -9.80 0.49 -6.96
CA ILE A 208 -9.15 1.69 -7.51
C ILE A 208 -9.90 2.95 -7.06
N GLY A 209 -11.23 2.93 -7.08
CA GLY A 209 -12.06 4.02 -6.58
C GLY A 209 -11.76 4.34 -5.11
N ILE A 210 -11.76 3.33 -4.25
CA ILE A 210 -11.50 3.50 -2.80
C ILE A 210 -10.10 4.07 -2.55
N LEU A 211 -9.07 3.49 -3.18
CA LEU A 211 -7.68 3.93 -3.05
C LEU A 211 -7.48 5.34 -3.60
N SER A 212 -8.05 5.63 -4.77
CA SER A 212 -7.94 6.95 -5.39
C SER A 212 -8.73 8.01 -4.62
N GLY A 213 -9.88 7.68 -4.05
CA GLY A 213 -10.75 8.58 -3.30
C GLY A 213 -10.13 9.01 -1.97
N SER A 214 -9.61 8.05 -1.22
CA SER A 214 -8.88 8.30 0.04
C SER A 214 -7.60 9.12 -0.19
N GLY A 215 -6.84 8.82 -1.26
CA GLY A 215 -5.68 9.62 -1.66
C GLY A 215 -6.06 11.05 -2.08
N ALA A 216 -7.13 11.20 -2.87
CA ALA A 216 -7.57 12.49 -3.38
C ALA A 216 -8.00 13.45 -2.26
N ILE A 217 -8.81 12.98 -1.31
CA ILE A 217 -9.24 13.83 -0.19
C ILE A 217 -8.08 14.14 0.77
N SER A 218 -7.17 13.19 0.98
CA SER A 218 -5.99 13.41 1.82
C SER A 218 -5.10 14.52 1.23
N ALA A 219 -4.83 14.46 -0.07
CA ALA A 219 -4.09 15.48 -0.80
C ALA A 219 -4.83 16.83 -0.85
N ALA A 220 -6.16 16.82 -1.04
CA ALA A 220 -6.97 18.04 -1.04
C ALA A 220 -6.95 18.76 0.32
N ILE A 221 -7.08 18.02 1.41
CA ILE A 221 -7.02 18.60 2.76
C ILE A 221 -5.59 19.08 3.07
N GLU A 222 -4.56 18.32 2.71
CA GLU A 222 -3.17 18.71 2.95
C GLU A 222 -2.84 20.02 2.22
N THR A 223 -3.24 20.14 0.96
CA THR A 223 -3.05 21.39 0.19
C THR A 223 -3.87 22.54 0.76
N TYR A 224 -5.11 22.29 1.20
CA TYR A 224 -5.90 23.30 1.92
C TYR A 224 -5.21 23.74 3.21
N GLU A 225 -4.74 22.82 4.04
CA GLU A 225 -4.03 23.12 5.28
C GLU A 225 -2.74 23.90 5.02
N ALA A 226 -1.95 23.51 4.01
CA ALA A 226 -0.71 24.20 3.66
C ALA A 226 -0.93 25.66 3.22
N VAL A 227 -2.09 25.96 2.63
CA VAL A 227 -2.47 27.32 2.18
C VAL A 227 -3.16 28.11 3.30
N ALA A 228 -4.08 27.49 4.03
CA ALA A 228 -4.92 28.15 5.04
C ALA A 228 -4.22 28.30 6.39
N LYS A 229 -3.48 27.28 6.82
CA LYS A 229 -2.67 27.31 8.04
C LYS A 229 -1.21 27.38 7.59
N LYS A 230 -0.55 28.52 7.77
CA LYS A 230 0.92 28.58 7.72
C LYS A 230 1.45 27.67 8.84
N ARG A 231 1.58 26.36 8.60
CA ARG A 231 2.18 25.44 9.56
C ARG A 231 3.58 25.97 9.82
N LYS A 232 3.84 26.42 11.04
CA LYS A 232 5.17 26.85 11.46
C LYS A 232 6.02 25.58 11.45
N ALA A 233 6.84 25.42 10.42
CA ALA A 233 7.72 24.27 10.32
C ALA A 233 8.69 24.30 11.52
N ALA A 234 8.94 23.14 12.12
CA ALA A 234 9.84 23.04 13.27
C ALA A 234 11.23 23.56 12.87
N THR A 235 11.74 24.54 13.62
CA THR A 235 13.07 25.08 13.36
C THR A 235 14.12 24.12 13.92
N VAL A 236 15.34 24.14 13.37
CA VAL A 236 16.48 23.37 13.91
C VAL A 236 16.71 23.68 15.39
N ALA A 237 16.42 24.91 15.83
CA ALA A 237 16.46 25.31 17.23
C ALA A 237 15.43 24.55 18.09
N ASP A 238 14.19 24.40 17.61
CA ASP A 238 13.12 23.70 18.32
C ASP A 238 13.46 22.20 18.48
N VAL A 239 14.01 21.58 17.43
CA VAL A 239 14.50 20.19 17.47
C VAL A 239 15.59 20.02 18.53
N ARG A 240 16.54 20.96 18.60
CA ARG A 240 17.63 20.92 19.58
C ARG A 240 17.11 21.08 21.02
N MET A 241 16.11 21.93 21.22
CA MET A 241 15.46 22.09 22.53
C MET A 241 14.72 20.82 22.95
N ALA A 242 13.97 20.20 22.03
CA ALA A 242 13.29 18.94 22.28
C ALA A 242 14.27 17.79 22.57
N GLU A 243 15.38 17.72 21.84
CA GLU A 243 16.44 16.74 22.05
C GLU A 243 17.10 16.90 23.42
N SER A 244 17.40 18.13 23.83
CA SER A 244 17.93 18.39 25.17
C SER A 244 16.96 18.00 26.29
N SER A 245 15.65 18.19 26.07
CA SER A 245 14.61 17.80 27.03
C SER A 245 14.45 16.29 27.11
N PHE A 246 14.49 15.59 25.98
CA PHE A 246 14.46 14.12 25.92
C PHE A 246 15.68 13.50 26.63
N GLN A 247 16.87 14.04 26.39
CA GLN A 247 18.11 13.59 27.05
C GLN A 247 18.03 13.76 28.57
N ARG A 248 17.45 14.87 29.06
CA ARG A 248 17.20 15.08 30.50
C ARG A 248 16.28 14.00 31.07
N THR A 249 15.16 13.71 30.41
CA THR A 249 14.24 12.66 30.85
C THR A 249 14.91 11.28 30.87
N CYS A 250 15.75 10.96 29.87
CA CYS A 250 16.52 9.71 29.88
C CYS A 250 17.52 9.64 31.04
N SER A 251 18.18 10.76 31.37
CA SER A 251 19.11 10.81 32.51
C SER A 251 18.41 10.62 33.86
N ASP A 252 17.22 11.23 34.04
CA ASP A 252 16.41 11.03 35.26
C ASP A 252 15.90 9.59 35.36
N LEU A 253 15.43 9.02 34.24
CA LEU A 253 15.03 7.62 34.18
C LEU A 253 16.19 6.67 34.56
N ALA A 254 17.40 6.93 34.06
CA ALA A 254 18.59 6.15 34.42
C ALA A 254 18.92 6.26 35.92
N LEU A 255 18.83 7.46 36.49
CA LEU A 255 19.01 7.69 37.92
C LEU A 255 17.97 6.91 38.74
N ARG A 256 16.67 6.98 38.39
CA ARG A 256 15.63 6.25 39.12
C ARG A 256 15.76 4.73 38.99
N LYS A 257 16.18 4.22 37.83
CA LYS A 257 16.51 2.80 37.67
C LYS A 257 17.67 2.37 38.57
N SER A 258 18.73 3.18 38.66
CA SER A 258 19.87 2.89 39.55
C SER A 258 19.49 2.93 41.03
N GLN A 259 18.61 3.86 41.44
CA GLN A 259 18.07 3.93 42.80
C GLN A 259 17.23 2.70 43.14
N LEU A 260 16.44 2.21 42.18
CA LEU A 260 15.65 0.99 42.35
C LEU A 260 16.57 -0.24 42.53
N GLU A 261 17.62 -0.36 41.75
CA GLU A 261 18.60 -1.45 41.86
C GLU A 261 19.34 -1.42 43.20
N GLN A 262 19.72 -0.23 43.67
CA GLN A 262 20.33 -0.04 44.99
C GLN A 262 19.36 -0.46 46.11
N LEU A 263 18.10 -0.02 46.07
CA LEU A 263 17.10 -0.41 47.06
C LEU A 263 16.78 -1.90 47.02
N GLN A 264 16.74 -2.52 45.84
CA GLN A 264 16.57 -3.98 45.71
C GLN A 264 17.76 -4.75 46.28
N THR A 265 18.98 -4.29 46.03
CA THR A 265 20.21 -4.91 46.53
C THR A 265 20.31 -4.77 48.06
N SER A 266 20.03 -3.58 48.60
CA SER A 266 19.98 -3.34 50.04
C SER A 266 18.89 -4.17 50.73
N SER A 267 17.72 -4.32 50.10
CA SER A 267 16.65 -5.18 50.60
C SER A 267 17.05 -6.66 50.64
N ALA A 268 17.82 -7.13 49.65
CA ALA A 268 18.32 -8.50 49.58
C ALA A 268 19.42 -8.78 50.61
N SER A 269 20.32 -7.82 50.86
CA SER A 269 21.34 -7.94 51.91
C SER A 269 20.75 -7.86 53.32
N ASP A 270 19.79 -6.97 53.56
CA ASP A 270 19.10 -6.87 54.86
C ASP A 270 18.26 -8.11 55.15
N ALA A 271 17.67 -8.75 54.13
CA ALA A 271 16.95 -10.02 54.30
C ALA A 271 17.86 -11.15 54.85
N GLN A 272 19.17 -11.10 54.57
CA GLN A 272 20.16 -12.09 55.01
C GLN A 272 20.65 -11.85 56.46
N GLN A 273 20.60 -10.60 56.96
CA GLN A 273 21.09 -10.20 58.29
C GLN A 273 19.99 -9.80 59.30
N ALA A 274 18.73 -9.63 58.89
CA ALA A 274 17.67 -9.11 59.75
C ALA A 274 17.13 -10.13 60.78
N SER A 275 17.12 -9.72 62.05
CA SER A 275 16.47 -10.38 63.18
C SER A 275 14.94 -10.36 63.03
N PHE A 276 14.24 -11.43 63.43
CA PHE A 276 12.81 -11.67 63.21
C PHE A 276 11.88 -10.47 63.54
N PHE A 277 12.27 -9.61 64.47
CA PHE A 277 11.50 -8.45 64.92
C PHE A 277 11.54 -7.24 63.97
N SER A 278 12.62 -7.05 63.20
CA SER A 278 12.71 -5.98 62.18
C SER A 278 12.00 -6.33 60.88
N ARG A 279 11.78 -7.63 60.63
CA ARG A 279 11.02 -8.13 59.46
C ARG A 279 9.53 -7.76 59.51
N LEU A 280 8.94 -7.65 60.70
CA LEU A 280 7.51 -7.36 60.85
C LEU A 280 7.15 -5.87 60.74
N THR A 281 8.06 -4.97 61.12
CA THR A 281 7.75 -3.53 61.21
C THR A 281 8.37 -2.71 60.07
N GLY A 282 9.50 -3.12 59.50
CA GLY A 282 10.20 -2.36 58.44
C GLY A 282 9.86 -2.74 56.99
N SER A 283 9.46 -3.99 56.73
CA SER A 283 9.28 -4.49 55.34
C SER A 283 8.10 -3.83 54.61
N SER A 284 7.06 -3.42 55.32
CA SER A 284 5.87 -2.83 54.72
C SER A 284 6.09 -1.44 54.12
N GLN A 285 7.02 -0.65 54.67
CA GLN A 285 7.33 0.70 54.20
C GLN A 285 8.28 0.67 53.01
N GLN A 286 9.38 -0.11 53.09
CA GLN A 286 10.29 -0.31 51.96
C GLN A 286 9.59 -0.92 50.74
N GLN A 287 8.63 -1.84 50.96
CA GLN A 287 7.86 -2.41 49.86
C GLN A 287 6.90 -1.40 49.21
N LYS A 288 6.42 -0.39 49.95
CA LYS A 288 5.64 0.72 49.38
C LYS A 288 6.53 1.65 48.57
N ASP A 289 7.72 1.97 49.06
CA ASP A 289 8.67 2.85 48.37
C ASP A 289 9.18 2.21 47.08
N LEU A 290 9.46 0.90 47.08
CA LEU A 290 9.79 0.13 45.87
C LEU A 290 8.66 0.14 44.84
N LYS A 291 7.40 0.02 45.28
CA LYS A 291 6.22 0.08 44.40
C LYS A 291 5.97 1.49 43.88
N ALA A 292 6.20 2.52 44.69
CA ALA A 292 6.07 3.91 44.27
C ALA A 292 7.14 4.26 43.22
N LEU A 293 8.39 3.86 43.45
CA LEU A 293 9.50 4.09 42.53
C LEU A 293 9.32 3.29 41.22
N SER A 294 8.78 2.07 41.27
CA SER A 294 8.50 1.31 40.05
C SER A 294 7.38 1.95 39.21
N LEU A 295 6.34 2.49 39.85
CA LEU A 295 5.29 3.25 39.16
C LEU A 295 5.84 4.54 38.55
N GLU A 296 6.73 5.25 39.25
CA GLU A 296 7.40 6.44 38.73
C GLU A 296 8.25 6.12 37.49
N ILE A 297 9.01 5.01 37.51
CA ILE A 297 9.79 4.55 36.35
C ILE A 297 8.88 4.21 35.17
N ILE A 298 7.75 3.54 35.39
CA ILE A 298 6.78 3.23 34.32
C ILE A 298 6.23 4.52 33.71
N GLY A 299 5.94 5.53 34.53
CA GLY A 299 5.49 6.85 34.06
C GLY A 299 6.56 7.59 33.25
N LEU A 300 7.80 7.62 33.74
CA LEU A 300 8.93 8.23 33.04
C LEU A 300 9.26 7.50 31.72
N GLU A 301 9.10 6.18 31.69
CA GLU A 301 9.30 5.38 30.48
C GLU A 301 8.23 5.70 29.42
N ALA A 302 6.96 5.85 29.82
CA ALA A 302 5.89 6.29 28.94
C ALA A 302 6.13 7.73 28.41
N LEU A 303 6.57 8.65 29.28
CA LEU A 303 6.91 10.02 28.90
C LEU A 303 8.09 10.05 27.92
N ALA A 304 9.17 9.33 28.21
CA ALA A 304 10.33 9.23 27.32
C ALA A 304 9.93 8.63 25.96
N LYS A 305 9.03 7.63 25.96
CA LYS A 305 8.48 7.05 24.73
C LYS A 305 7.75 8.11 23.90
N SER A 306 6.87 8.90 24.53
CA SER A 306 6.14 10.00 23.88
C SER A 306 7.09 11.07 23.33
N MET A 307 8.03 11.54 24.15
CA MET A 307 9.01 12.56 23.74
C MET A 307 9.88 12.09 22.58
N ARG A 308 10.25 10.81 22.52
CA ARG A 308 10.98 10.22 21.40
C ARG A 308 10.16 10.22 20.11
N ASP A 309 8.87 9.89 20.20
CA ASP A 309 7.97 9.90 19.04
C ASP A 309 7.76 11.34 18.53
N ASP A 310 7.55 12.30 19.43
CA ASP A 310 7.46 13.73 19.08
C ASP A 310 8.75 14.25 18.45
N LEU A 311 9.90 13.86 18.99
CA LEU A 311 11.22 14.23 18.47
C LEU A 311 11.44 13.67 17.07
N ALA A 312 11.02 12.42 16.81
CA ALA A 312 11.05 11.85 15.47
C ALA A 312 10.18 12.66 14.49
N ILE A 313 8.99 13.09 14.91
CA ILE A 313 8.12 13.97 14.11
C ILE A 313 8.79 15.31 13.83
N MET A 314 9.34 15.97 14.85
CA MET A 314 10.04 17.25 14.70
C MET A 314 11.27 17.16 13.79
N ARG A 315 12.07 16.09 13.91
CA ARG A 315 13.22 15.86 13.01
C ARG A 315 12.77 15.72 11.56
N THR A 316 11.73 14.94 11.29
CA THR A 316 11.19 14.79 9.93
C THR A 316 10.69 16.13 9.38
N SER A 317 9.94 16.90 10.17
CA SER A 317 9.43 18.22 9.75
C SER A 317 10.56 19.23 9.49
N ALA A 318 11.64 19.19 10.30
CA ALA A 318 12.80 20.06 10.09
C ALA A 318 13.59 19.68 8.83
N GLN A 319 13.75 18.39 8.54
CA GLN A 319 14.37 17.90 7.30
C GLN A 319 13.54 18.32 6.08
N GLU A 320 12.22 18.17 6.14
CA GLU A 320 11.30 18.65 5.09
C GLU A 320 11.40 20.17 4.91
N ALA A 321 11.50 20.95 5.99
CA ALA A 321 11.66 22.39 5.91
C ALA A 321 12.98 22.80 5.24
N GLN A 322 14.05 22.03 5.45
CA GLN A 322 15.32 22.23 4.75
C GLN A 322 15.22 21.82 3.28
N PHE A 323 14.60 20.67 3.00
CA PHE A 323 14.38 20.19 1.64
C PHE A 323 13.53 21.19 0.82
N ASN A 324 12.50 21.77 1.42
CA ASN A 324 11.63 22.78 0.81
C ASN A 324 12.36 24.10 0.48
N LYS A 325 13.55 24.35 1.05
CA LYS A 325 14.40 25.49 0.64
C LYS A 325 15.15 25.21 -0.66
N SER A 326 15.42 23.95 -0.98
CA SER A 326 16.07 23.55 -2.23
C SER A 326 15.17 23.78 -3.45
N LEU A 327 15.76 23.99 -4.62
CA LEU A 327 15.01 24.14 -5.88
C LEU A 327 14.21 22.87 -6.22
N GLN A 328 14.79 21.69 -5.96
CA GLN A 328 14.12 20.41 -6.14
C GLN A 328 12.91 20.26 -5.22
N GLY A 329 13.05 20.63 -3.94
CA GLY A 329 11.94 20.61 -2.99
C GLY A 329 10.84 21.60 -3.35
N ARG A 330 11.18 22.80 -3.82
CA ARG A 330 10.18 23.77 -4.32
C ARG A 330 9.40 23.23 -5.51
N PHE A 331 10.07 22.57 -6.45
CA PHE A 331 9.41 21.96 -7.60
C PHE A 331 8.46 20.82 -7.18
N ILE A 332 8.90 19.93 -6.28
CA ILE A 332 8.06 18.85 -5.75
C ILE A 332 6.85 19.41 -5.00
N LEU A 333 7.05 20.45 -4.18
CA LEU A 333 5.96 21.10 -3.44
C LEU A 333 4.93 21.77 -4.37
N LEU A 334 5.41 22.41 -5.44
CA LEU A 334 4.53 22.96 -6.47
C LEU A 334 3.72 21.86 -7.16
N LEU A 335 4.36 20.74 -7.51
CA LEU A 335 3.71 19.59 -8.14
C LEU A 335 2.62 18.98 -7.23
N THR A 336 2.93 18.79 -5.94
CA THR A 336 1.97 18.30 -4.94
C THR A 336 0.79 19.26 -4.78
N ARG A 337 1.04 20.58 -4.80
CA ARG A 337 -0.03 21.58 -4.72
C ARG A 337 -0.94 21.55 -5.94
N ILE A 338 -0.38 21.46 -7.14
CA ILE A 338 -1.17 21.32 -8.39
C ILE A 338 -1.99 20.03 -8.33
N PHE A 339 -1.37 18.93 -7.89
CA PHE A 339 -2.04 17.65 -7.74
C PHE A 339 -3.20 17.69 -6.75
N GLY A 340 -3.04 18.33 -5.59
CA GLY A 340 -4.14 18.46 -4.61
C GLY A 340 -5.30 19.33 -5.12
N VAL A 341 -5.02 20.40 -5.87
CA VAL A 341 -6.06 21.19 -6.56
C VAL A 341 -6.79 20.33 -7.60
N TYR A 342 -6.06 19.53 -8.37
CA TYR A 342 -6.66 18.57 -9.31
C TYR A 342 -7.54 17.53 -8.59
N CYS A 343 -7.09 17.00 -7.45
CA CYS A 343 -7.88 16.07 -6.65
C CYS A 343 -9.18 16.71 -6.13
N ALA A 344 -9.13 17.95 -5.66
CA ALA A 344 -10.32 18.70 -5.24
C ALA A 344 -11.29 18.93 -6.40
N TYR A 345 -10.77 19.34 -7.57
CA TYR A 345 -11.57 19.46 -8.79
C TYR A 345 -12.22 18.14 -9.19
N ARG A 346 -11.48 17.02 -9.16
CA ARG A 346 -12.01 15.69 -9.50
C ARG A 346 -13.08 15.22 -8.51
N LEU A 347 -12.93 15.51 -7.22
CA LEU A 347 -13.96 15.25 -6.22
C LEU A 347 -15.26 16.00 -6.54
N VAL A 348 -15.17 17.28 -6.91
CA VAL A 348 -16.34 18.06 -7.34
C VAL A 348 -16.94 17.48 -8.62
N LEU A 349 -16.12 17.14 -9.61
CA LEU A 349 -16.60 16.57 -10.87
C LEU A 349 -17.31 15.22 -10.68
N SER A 350 -16.72 14.29 -9.92
CA SER A 350 -17.36 13.00 -9.60
C SER A 350 -18.67 13.22 -8.84
N LEU A 351 -18.73 14.20 -7.92
CA LEU A 351 -19.95 14.56 -7.20
C LEU A 351 -21.04 15.08 -8.14
N LEU A 352 -20.69 15.98 -9.06
CA LEU A 352 -21.63 16.53 -10.06
C LEU A 352 -22.11 15.46 -11.03
N ASN A 353 -21.22 14.58 -11.51
CA ASN A 353 -21.55 13.47 -12.40
C ASN A 353 -22.58 12.52 -11.76
N LEU A 354 -22.39 12.18 -10.48
CA LEU A 354 -23.27 11.27 -9.76
C LEU A 354 -24.61 11.91 -9.38
N THR A 355 -24.64 13.20 -9.02
CA THR A 355 -25.83 13.86 -8.44
C THR A 355 -26.67 14.66 -9.43
N LEU A 356 -26.05 15.36 -10.38
CA LEU A 356 -26.73 16.30 -11.28
C LEU A 356 -26.91 15.74 -12.69
N ILE A 357 -25.89 15.09 -13.23
CA ILE A 357 -25.89 14.67 -14.64
C ILE A 357 -26.53 13.31 -14.81
N GLY A 358 -26.35 12.39 -13.85
CA GLY A 358 -26.91 11.05 -13.89
C GLY A 358 -26.41 10.27 -15.11
N TYR A 359 -25.79 9.12 -14.91
CA TYR A 359 -25.35 8.25 -16.02
C TYR A 359 -26.50 7.68 -16.89
N ALA A 360 -27.73 8.18 -16.72
CA ALA A 360 -28.95 7.74 -17.37
C ALA A 360 -29.12 8.25 -18.82
N HIS A 361 -28.43 9.32 -19.25
CA HIS A 361 -28.76 9.99 -20.53
C HIS A 361 -27.59 10.32 -21.46
N THR A 362 -26.37 9.85 -21.20
CA THR A 362 -25.23 10.15 -22.06
C THR A 362 -24.55 8.87 -22.52
N GLU A 363 -24.76 8.51 -23.79
CA GLU A 363 -24.07 7.39 -24.49
C GLU A 363 -22.56 7.62 -24.66
N LYS A 364 -22.06 8.80 -24.30
CA LYS A 364 -20.64 9.13 -24.33
C LYS A 364 -20.13 9.31 -22.91
N PRO A 365 -19.04 8.61 -22.52
CA PRO A 365 -18.36 8.92 -21.26
C PRO A 365 -18.01 10.42 -21.25
N PRO A 366 -18.11 11.10 -20.09
CA PRO A 366 -17.71 12.49 -19.99
C PRO A 366 -16.29 12.63 -20.54
N PRO A 367 -16.01 13.66 -21.38
CA PRO A 367 -14.74 13.76 -22.08
C PRO A 367 -13.60 13.76 -21.05
N ASP A 368 -12.78 12.72 -21.09
CA ASP A 368 -11.60 12.62 -20.25
C ASP A 368 -10.75 13.88 -20.45
N PHE A 369 -10.62 14.71 -19.40
CA PHE A 369 -9.85 15.96 -19.45
C PHE A 369 -8.38 15.75 -19.87
N ILE A 370 -7.86 14.52 -19.77
CA ILE A 370 -6.58 14.12 -20.35
C ILE A 370 -6.61 14.23 -21.88
N SER A 371 -7.70 13.80 -22.51
CA SER A 371 -7.91 13.92 -23.97
C SER A 371 -8.01 15.39 -24.40
N LEU A 372 -8.69 16.22 -23.60
CA LEU A 372 -8.88 17.66 -23.86
C LEU A 372 -7.59 18.48 -23.61
N GLY A 373 -6.82 18.12 -22.58
CA GLY A 373 -5.50 18.68 -22.29
C GLY A 373 -4.46 18.26 -23.33
N LEU A 374 -4.49 16.99 -23.76
CA LEU A 374 -3.63 16.48 -24.83
C LEU A 374 -3.92 17.16 -26.17
N THR A 375 -5.19 17.42 -26.49
CA THR A 375 -5.54 18.19 -27.71
C THR A 375 -5.05 19.63 -27.66
N HIS A 376 -5.06 20.28 -26.50
CA HIS A 376 -4.48 21.62 -26.34
C HIS A 376 -2.95 21.63 -26.38
N LEU A 377 -2.29 20.61 -25.81
CA LEU A 377 -0.84 20.49 -25.79
C LEU A 377 -0.27 20.13 -27.17
N VAL A 378 -0.99 19.29 -27.93
CA VAL A 378 -0.68 18.96 -29.33
C VAL A 378 -0.83 20.19 -30.24
N LYS A 379 -1.83 21.06 -30.00
CA LYS A 379 -2.00 22.33 -30.73
C LYS A 379 -0.91 23.36 -30.43
N LEU A 380 -0.20 23.25 -29.30
CA LEU A 380 0.84 24.20 -28.90
C LEU A 380 2.22 23.87 -29.51
N PHE A 381 2.44 22.63 -29.94
CA PHE A 381 3.70 22.11 -30.47
C PHE A 381 3.66 21.88 -31.99
N ASP A 382 3.08 22.83 -32.74
CA ASP A 382 3.02 22.82 -34.21
C ASP A 382 4.41 23.04 -34.84
N VAL A 383 5.28 22.04 -34.71
CA VAL A 383 6.60 21.97 -35.33
C VAL A 383 6.56 20.87 -36.38
N ASN A 384 6.91 21.20 -37.62
CA ASN A 384 7.05 20.30 -38.77
C ASN A 384 8.18 19.26 -38.57
N LEU A 385 8.01 18.36 -37.61
CA LEU A 385 8.73 17.10 -37.48
C LEU A 385 7.79 15.99 -37.93
N ASP A 386 8.28 14.81 -38.31
CA ASP A 386 7.45 13.70 -38.77
C ASP A 386 6.51 13.22 -37.64
N VAL A 387 5.36 13.91 -37.52
CA VAL A 387 4.49 13.96 -36.34
C VAL A 387 4.00 12.56 -36.01
N ALA A 388 3.80 11.72 -37.02
CA ALA A 388 3.27 10.37 -36.85
C ALA A 388 4.23 9.44 -36.08
N VAL A 389 5.54 9.52 -36.34
CA VAL A 389 6.54 8.65 -35.69
C VAL A 389 6.84 9.14 -34.27
N TRP A 390 7.07 10.44 -34.10
CA TRP A 390 7.38 11.04 -32.81
C TRP A 390 6.18 11.05 -31.85
N THR A 391 4.97 11.37 -32.32
CA THR A 391 3.75 11.29 -31.48
C THR A 391 3.51 9.87 -31.01
N ARG A 392 3.79 8.88 -31.85
CA ARG A 392 3.67 7.46 -31.49
C ARG A 392 4.69 7.05 -30.44
N GLN A 393 5.97 7.40 -30.59
CA GLN A 393 7.01 7.09 -29.61
C GLN A 393 6.80 7.82 -28.28
N ILE A 394 6.38 9.08 -28.32
CA ILE A 394 6.04 9.86 -27.12
C ILE A 394 4.82 9.27 -26.42
N SER A 395 3.79 8.82 -27.17
CA SER A 395 2.65 8.11 -26.58
C SER A 395 3.10 6.80 -25.93
N LEU A 396 3.92 5.98 -26.59
CA LEU A 396 4.48 4.75 -26.02
C LEU A 396 5.27 5.00 -24.74
N GLY A 397 6.12 6.03 -24.73
CA GLY A 397 6.89 6.45 -23.56
C GLY A 397 6.02 6.93 -22.40
N LEU A 398 5.00 7.77 -22.69
CA LEU A 398 4.05 8.25 -21.70
C LEU A 398 3.20 7.12 -21.12
N ILE A 399 2.80 6.17 -21.96
CA ILE A 399 2.07 4.96 -21.56
C ILE A 399 2.93 4.12 -20.61
N GLY A 400 4.18 3.83 -21.00
CA GLY A 400 5.12 3.09 -20.14
C GLY A 400 5.38 3.79 -18.82
N LEU A 401 5.57 5.11 -18.84
CA LEU A 401 5.73 5.94 -17.64
C LEU A 401 4.48 5.91 -16.75
N LEU A 402 3.29 6.00 -17.35
CA LEU A 402 2.01 5.93 -16.63
C LEU A 402 1.89 4.59 -15.91
N ILE A 403 2.22 3.48 -16.58
CA ILE A 403 2.20 2.13 -15.98
C ILE A 403 3.18 2.05 -14.80
N LEU A 404 4.42 2.50 -14.98
CA LEU A 404 5.44 2.48 -13.91
C LEU A 404 5.03 3.34 -12.70
N MET A 405 4.45 4.51 -12.93
CA MET A 405 3.93 5.36 -11.85
C MET A 405 2.77 4.71 -11.12
N ARG A 406 1.83 4.08 -11.84
CA ARG A 406 0.70 3.37 -11.24
C ARG A 406 1.15 2.20 -10.37
N ILE A 407 2.14 1.42 -10.80
CA ILE A 407 2.74 0.31 -10.04
C ILE A 407 3.45 0.83 -8.77
N ARG A 408 4.27 1.88 -8.88
CA ARG A 408 4.97 2.42 -7.71
C ARG A 408 4.03 3.00 -6.66
N LEU A 409 3.02 3.75 -7.10
CA LEU A 409 2.02 4.33 -6.21
C LEU A 409 1.24 3.24 -5.47
N ILE A 410 0.81 2.17 -6.16
CA ILE A 410 0.03 1.10 -5.53
C ILE A 410 0.87 0.30 -4.53
N LEU A 411 2.14 -0.02 -4.83
CA LEU A 411 3.03 -0.70 -3.88
C LEU A 411 3.21 0.14 -2.59
N GLY A 412 3.32 1.47 -2.72
CA GLY A 412 3.37 2.39 -1.59
C GLY A 412 2.10 2.38 -0.74
N TYR A 413 0.92 2.53 -1.36
CA TYR A 413 -0.36 2.51 -0.64
C TYR A 413 -0.62 1.17 0.06
N LEU A 414 -0.40 0.07 -0.65
CA LEU A 414 -0.62 -1.26 -0.10
C LEU A 414 0.30 -1.52 1.09
N SER A 415 1.58 -1.11 1.04
CA SER A 415 2.48 -1.27 2.18
C SER A 415 1.98 -0.60 3.47
N THR A 416 1.35 0.57 3.34
CA THR A 416 0.82 1.33 4.48
C THR A 416 -0.40 0.65 5.06
N VAL A 417 -1.33 0.22 4.21
CA VAL A 417 -2.53 -0.52 4.63
C VAL A 417 -2.15 -1.86 5.26
N PHE A 418 -1.14 -2.54 4.71
CA PHE A 418 -0.65 -3.80 5.25
C PHE A 418 0.05 -3.64 6.60
N SER A 419 0.74 -2.51 6.84
CA SER A 419 1.27 -2.17 8.17
C SER A 419 0.19 -1.99 9.24
N ALA A 420 -1.05 -1.64 8.84
CA ALA A 420 -2.15 -1.48 9.78
C ALA A 420 -2.88 -2.81 10.08
N ILE A 421 -2.93 -3.73 9.12
CA ILE A 421 -3.68 -5.01 9.22
C ILE A 421 -2.83 -6.12 9.88
N SER A 422 -1.51 -6.02 9.78
CA SER A 422 -0.53 -7.03 10.21
C SER A 422 -0.58 -7.43 11.68
N ALA A 423 -1.12 -6.58 12.56
CA ALA A 423 -1.23 -6.88 13.99
C ALA A 423 -2.07 -8.14 14.28
N SER A 424 -2.84 -8.64 13.31
CA SER A 424 -3.76 -9.78 13.48
C SER A 424 -3.54 -10.96 12.50
N VAL A 425 -2.66 -10.81 11.51
CA VAL A 425 -2.54 -11.72 10.35
C VAL A 425 -1.09 -12.16 10.12
N SER A 426 -0.89 -13.43 9.72
CA SER A 426 0.44 -13.96 9.37
C SER A 426 1.01 -13.32 8.11
N THR A 427 2.32 -13.07 8.12
CA THR A 427 3.12 -12.51 7.00
C THR A 427 2.85 -13.22 5.66
N SER A 428 2.69 -14.55 5.64
CA SER A 428 2.41 -15.29 4.40
C SER A 428 1.00 -15.00 3.85
N VAL A 429 0.00 -14.88 4.71
CA VAL A 429 -1.36 -14.51 4.28
C VAL A 429 -1.37 -13.06 3.77
N LEU A 430 -0.60 -12.18 4.41
CA LEU A 430 -0.42 -10.80 3.98
C LEU A 430 0.15 -10.71 2.55
N ILE A 431 1.19 -11.49 2.25
CA ILE A 431 1.84 -11.51 0.93
C ILE A 431 0.88 -12.04 -0.16
N LEU A 432 0.06 -13.06 0.14
CA LEU A 432 -0.94 -13.54 -0.83
C LEU A 432 -2.08 -12.55 -1.03
N LEU A 433 -2.56 -11.89 0.03
CA LEU A 433 -3.58 -10.85 -0.06
C LEU A 433 -3.07 -9.68 -0.91
N LEU A 434 -1.80 -9.33 -0.73
CA LEU A 434 -1.12 -8.35 -1.57
C LEU A 434 -1.06 -8.80 -3.03
N ALA A 435 -0.71 -10.05 -3.30
CA ALA A 435 -0.73 -10.60 -4.66
C ALA A 435 -2.11 -10.42 -5.31
N GLU A 436 -3.16 -10.79 -4.59
CA GLU A 436 -4.56 -10.71 -5.03
C GLU A 436 -4.95 -9.27 -5.40
N ILE A 437 -4.77 -8.33 -4.47
CA ILE A 437 -5.14 -6.93 -4.70
C ILE A 437 -4.33 -6.36 -5.87
N MET A 438 -3.05 -6.68 -5.96
CA MET A 438 -2.19 -6.12 -6.97
C MET A 438 -2.54 -6.65 -8.37
N CYS A 439 -2.84 -7.94 -8.53
CA CYS A 439 -3.29 -8.52 -9.79
C CYS A 439 -4.65 -7.94 -10.24
N ILE A 440 -5.61 -7.84 -9.32
CA ILE A 440 -6.91 -7.21 -9.60
C ILE A 440 -6.71 -5.76 -10.08
N TYR A 441 -5.84 -5.01 -9.39
CA TYR A 441 -5.54 -3.62 -9.72
C TYR A 441 -4.86 -3.50 -11.09
N LEU A 442 -3.86 -4.33 -11.39
CA LEU A 442 -3.19 -4.35 -12.68
C LEU A 442 -4.16 -4.69 -13.82
N LEU A 443 -5.05 -5.66 -13.62
CA LEU A 443 -6.06 -6.00 -14.63
C LEU A 443 -7.07 -4.87 -14.84
N ALA A 444 -7.57 -4.26 -13.77
CA ALA A 444 -8.51 -3.15 -13.87
C ALA A 444 -7.88 -1.89 -14.46
N THR A 445 -6.61 -1.62 -14.17
CA THR A 445 -5.87 -0.51 -14.80
C THR A 445 -5.57 -0.76 -16.26
N LEU A 446 -5.30 -2.00 -16.69
CA LEU A 446 -5.15 -2.36 -18.10
C LEU A 446 -6.44 -2.07 -18.89
N ILE A 447 -7.60 -2.25 -18.26
CA ILE A 447 -8.91 -1.99 -18.87
C ILE A 447 -9.22 -0.50 -18.91
N GLN A 448 -8.95 0.23 -17.82
CA GLN A 448 -9.06 1.68 -17.82
C GLN A 448 -8.08 2.33 -18.81
N PHE A 449 -6.92 1.71 -19.02
CA PHE A 449 -5.94 2.15 -19.99
C PHE A 449 -6.49 2.10 -21.43
N ARG A 450 -7.36 1.12 -21.75
CA ARG A 450 -8.05 1.07 -23.04
C ARG A 450 -8.85 2.35 -23.34
N SER A 451 -9.47 3.00 -22.36
CA SER A 451 -10.25 4.22 -22.62
C SER A 451 -9.37 5.45 -22.86
N THR A 452 -8.12 5.42 -22.43
CA THR A 452 -7.17 6.54 -22.56
C THR A 452 -6.42 6.57 -23.89
N LEU A 453 -6.56 5.52 -24.70
CA LEU A 453 -5.80 5.33 -25.93
C LEU A 453 -6.59 5.76 -27.18
N PRO A 454 -5.94 6.36 -28.19
CA PRO A 454 -6.60 6.74 -29.43
C PRO A 454 -7.26 5.55 -30.16
N PRO A 455 -8.34 5.79 -30.93
CA PRO A 455 -9.13 4.76 -31.59
C PRO A 455 -8.35 3.86 -32.56
N SER A 456 -7.20 4.33 -33.06
CA SER A 456 -6.31 3.59 -33.96
C SER A 456 -5.63 2.38 -33.31
N ILE A 457 -5.50 2.35 -31.99
CA ILE A 457 -4.88 1.24 -31.22
C ILE A 457 -5.89 0.47 -30.36
N THR A 458 -7.05 1.07 -30.05
CA THR A 458 -8.14 0.40 -29.33
C THR A 458 -9.08 -0.37 -30.26
N GLY A 459 -9.05 -0.06 -31.56
CA GLY A 459 -9.75 -0.81 -32.60
C GLY A 459 -11.26 -0.74 -32.48
N GLU A 460 -11.82 0.45 -32.31
CA GLU A 460 -13.28 0.64 -32.35
C GLU A 460 -13.83 0.09 -33.69
N GLY A 461 -14.62 -0.99 -33.61
CA GLY A 461 -15.28 -1.60 -34.77
C GLY A 461 -14.50 -2.68 -35.53
N ALA A 462 -13.23 -2.95 -35.21
CA ALA A 462 -12.46 -3.99 -35.89
C ALA A 462 -12.77 -5.39 -35.34
N LYS A 463 -13.71 -6.12 -35.96
CA LYS A 463 -13.91 -7.56 -35.73
C LYS A 463 -13.16 -8.35 -36.82
N GLY A 464 -12.17 -9.15 -36.41
CA GLY A 464 -11.39 -10.00 -37.32
C GLY A 464 -10.03 -10.40 -36.76
N PRO A 465 -9.22 -11.17 -37.51
CA PRO A 465 -7.89 -11.62 -37.10
C PRO A 465 -6.88 -10.47 -36.88
N ASN A 466 -7.19 -9.26 -37.36
CA ASN A 466 -6.33 -8.08 -37.24
C ASN A 466 -6.75 -7.11 -36.11
N ALA A 467 -7.73 -7.49 -35.29
CA ALA A 467 -8.19 -6.67 -34.17
C ALA A 467 -7.10 -6.54 -33.09
N PRO A 468 -6.94 -5.35 -32.46
CA PRO A 468 -5.93 -5.16 -31.43
C PRO A 468 -6.15 -6.05 -30.21
N LEU A 469 -5.11 -6.30 -29.41
CA LEU A 469 -5.21 -7.15 -28.21
C LEU A 469 -6.25 -6.61 -27.22
N LEU A 470 -6.28 -5.29 -27.05
CA LEU A 470 -7.22 -4.59 -26.17
C LEU A 470 -8.69 -4.73 -26.58
N ALA A 471 -8.98 -5.08 -27.84
CA ALA A 471 -10.35 -5.33 -28.30
C ALA A 471 -10.95 -6.61 -27.70
N SER A 472 -10.13 -7.52 -27.16
CA SER A 472 -10.60 -8.73 -26.47
C SER A 472 -11.12 -8.46 -25.05
N LEU A 473 -10.77 -7.30 -24.47
CA LEU A 473 -11.28 -6.89 -23.16
C LEU A 473 -12.69 -6.33 -23.32
N PRO A 474 -13.52 -6.35 -22.26
CA PRO A 474 -14.78 -5.63 -22.26
C PRO A 474 -14.53 -4.13 -22.41
N SER A 475 -15.45 -3.42 -23.07
CA SER A 475 -15.39 -1.97 -23.12
C SER A 475 -15.65 -1.40 -21.72
N TYR A 476 -14.90 -0.36 -21.33
CA TYR A 476 -15.17 0.35 -20.08
C TYR A 476 -16.46 1.17 -20.25
N GLN A 477 -17.59 0.51 -20.03
CA GLN A 477 -18.91 1.10 -20.27
C GLN A 477 -19.32 2.00 -19.11
N VAL A 478 -20.34 2.82 -19.38
CA VAL A 478 -20.97 3.78 -18.47
C VAL A 478 -21.20 3.23 -17.05
N GLY A 479 -21.57 1.94 -16.92
CA GLY A 479 -21.79 1.29 -15.62
C GLY A 479 -20.53 1.18 -14.73
N LEU A 480 -19.35 0.94 -15.31
CA LEU A 480 -18.09 0.89 -14.55
C LEU A 480 -17.64 2.29 -14.14
N SER A 481 -17.92 3.32 -14.96
CA SER A 481 -17.63 4.72 -14.63
C SER A 481 -18.42 5.17 -13.40
N ALA A 482 -19.71 4.83 -13.34
CA ALA A 482 -20.55 5.15 -12.19
C ALA A 482 -20.09 4.42 -10.91
N LEU A 483 -19.70 3.15 -11.02
CA LEU A 483 -19.15 2.37 -9.90
C LEU A 483 -17.82 2.96 -9.40
N PHE A 484 -16.97 3.42 -10.30
CA PHE A 484 -15.75 4.13 -9.94
C PHE A 484 -16.04 5.42 -9.17
N ASP A 485 -16.84 6.33 -9.76
CA ASP A 485 -17.12 7.63 -9.13
C ASP A 485 -17.86 7.47 -7.79
N GLY A 486 -18.75 6.47 -7.68
CA GLY A 486 -19.44 6.14 -6.43
C GLY A 486 -18.49 5.63 -5.34
N SER A 487 -17.62 4.65 -5.65
CA SER A 487 -16.65 4.14 -4.69
C SER A 487 -15.56 5.17 -4.33
N PHE A 488 -15.18 6.02 -5.28
CA PHE A 488 -14.27 7.15 -5.10
C PHE A 488 -14.81 8.18 -4.11
N LEU A 489 -16.06 8.62 -4.30
CA LEU A 489 -16.70 9.57 -3.39
C LEU A 489 -16.95 8.98 -2.01
N LEU A 490 -17.44 7.73 -1.94
CA LEU A 490 -17.70 7.06 -0.67
C LEU A 490 -16.43 6.96 0.18
N ALA A 491 -15.31 6.53 -0.42
CA ALA A 491 -14.03 6.47 0.27
C ALA A 491 -13.49 7.86 0.63
N GLY A 492 -13.70 8.86 -0.22
CA GLY A 492 -13.38 10.26 0.06
C GLY A 492 -14.11 10.77 1.31
N VAL A 493 -15.42 10.55 1.40
CA VAL A 493 -16.25 10.91 2.56
C VAL A 493 -15.80 10.15 3.81
N ALA A 494 -15.61 8.84 3.72
CA ALA A 494 -15.16 8.02 4.85
C ALA A 494 -13.81 8.50 5.40
N THR A 495 -12.87 8.83 4.52
CA THR A 495 -11.54 9.35 4.92
C THR A 495 -11.64 10.75 5.51
N TYR A 496 -12.49 11.63 4.97
CA TYR A 496 -12.76 12.94 5.54
C TYR A 496 -13.33 12.83 6.96
N VAL A 497 -14.36 12.00 7.15
CA VAL A 497 -15.01 11.75 8.44
C VAL A 497 -14.01 11.15 9.44
N HIS A 498 -13.24 10.14 9.04
CA HIS A 498 -12.18 9.57 9.88
C HIS A 498 -11.21 10.65 10.36
N ARG A 499 -10.77 11.53 9.46
CA ARG A 499 -9.82 12.60 9.79
C ARG A 499 -10.43 13.66 10.73
N LEU A 500 -11.72 13.96 10.59
CA LEU A 500 -12.43 14.83 11.53
C LEU A 500 -12.45 14.23 12.95
N PHE A 501 -12.74 12.93 13.07
CA PHE A 501 -12.70 12.26 14.38
C PHE A 501 -11.30 12.21 14.99
N THR A 502 -10.26 11.98 14.19
CA THR A 502 -8.88 12.01 14.71
C THR A 502 -8.48 13.41 15.13
N PHE A 503 -8.84 14.46 14.37
CA PHE A 503 -8.55 15.84 14.76
C PHE A 503 -9.25 16.28 16.04
N GLN A 504 -10.44 15.75 16.33
CA GLN A 504 -11.16 16.05 17.56
C GLN A 504 -10.54 15.34 18.78
N ASN A 505 -9.83 14.24 18.54
CA ASN A 505 -9.19 13.43 19.58
C ASN A 505 -7.71 13.76 19.81
N ASP A 506 -7.09 14.62 18.99
CA ASP A 506 -5.78 15.17 19.31
C ASP A 506 -5.95 16.10 20.52
N PRO A 507 -5.48 15.73 21.73
CA PRO A 507 -5.45 16.68 22.83
C PRO A 507 -4.61 17.85 22.35
N VAL A 508 -5.17 19.05 22.41
CA VAL A 508 -4.48 20.32 22.18
C VAL A 508 -3.07 20.17 22.70
N ALA A 509 -2.10 20.13 21.77
CA ALA A 509 -0.70 20.01 22.12
C ALA A 509 -0.40 21.03 23.21
N PHE A 510 0.00 20.54 24.38
CA PHE A 510 0.43 21.36 25.51
C PHE A 510 1.58 22.24 24.98
N GLY A 511 1.27 23.51 24.70
CA GLY A 511 2.22 24.41 24.05
C GLY A 511 1.61 25.54 23.22
N SER A 512 0.31 25.53 22.94
CA SER A 512 -0.41 26.74 22.50
C SER A 512 -1.03 27.46 23.70
N ARG A 513 -0.21 27.94 24.63
CA ARG A 513 -0.58 29.08 25.46
C ARG A 513 0.43 30.19 25.19
N ASP A 514 -0.16 31.33 24.86
CA ASP A 514 0.36 32.68 24.63
C ASP A 514 0.89 33.01 23.22
#